data_AF-A0A3D4UQ72-F1
#
_entry.id   AF-A0A3D4UQ72-F1
#
_cell.length_a   1.000
_cell.length_b   1.000
_cell.length_c   1.000
_cell.angle_alpha   90.00
_cell.angle_beta   90.00
_cell.angle_gamma   90.00
#
_symmetry.space_group_name_H-M   'P 1'
#
loop_
_entity.id
_entity.type
_entity.pdbx_description
1 polymer ?
#
loop_
_entity_poly.entity_id
_entity_poly.type
_entity_poly.pdbx_seq_one_letter_code
_entity_poly.pdbx_strand_id
1 'polypeptide(L)'
;MSITSDIKGKQEEKIGLFCSICDYIISTHSDIQSVSNHGCCHDCFLTFCQARENEWKDGWRPDPETLDRYKAQKRILSISVKTILGE
;
A
#
# COMPACT_ATOMS: atom_id res chain seq x y z
N MET A 1 -20.44 -29.02 -29.02
CA MET A 1 -20.60 -27.57 -29.22
C MET A 1 -21.09 -26.97 -27.91
N SER A 2 -20.45 -25.87 -27.49
CA SER A 2 -20.86 -24.92 -26.46
C SER A 2 -20.82 -25.39 -25.00
N ILE A 3 -19.70 -25.21 -24.26
CA ILE A 3 -19.26 -24.02 -23.50
C ILE A 3 -20.35 -23.31 -22.69
N THR A 4 -20.24 -23.37 -21.36
CA THR A 4 -20.17 -22.18 -20.49
C THR A 4 -19.47 -22.57 -19.20
N SER A 5 -18.24 -22.09 -19.02
CA SER A 5 -17.45 -22.20 -17.80
C SER A 5 -18.03 -21.25 -16.75
N ASP A 6 -18.30 -21.76 -15.56
CA ASP A 6 -18.73 -20.98 -14.40
C ASP A 6 -17.61 -20.03 -13.92
N ILE A 7 -17.57 -18.83 -14.49
CA ILE A 7 -16.72 -17.74 -13.99
C ILE A 7 -17.38 -17.19 -12.73
N LYS A 8 -17.02 -17.78 -11.59
CA LYS A 8 -17.41 -17.31 -10.26
C LYS A 8 -16.82 -15.90 -10.05
N GLY A 9 -17.66 -14.88 -10.19
CA GLY A 9 -17.29 -13.48 -10.04
C GLY A 9 -16.60 -13.24 -8.70
N LYS A 10 -15.32 -12.88 -8.75
CA LYS A 10 -14.52 -12.49 -7.58
C LYS A 10 -15.01 -11.10 -7.16
N GLN A 11 -15.51 -10.96 -5.94
CA GLN A 11 -15.93 -9.64 -5.46
C GLN A 11 -14.72 -8.71 -5.45
N GLU A 12 -14.80 -7.63 -6.22
CA GLU A 12 -13.76 -6.60 -6.29
C GLU A 12 -13.81 -5.76 -5.01
N GLU A 13 -13.00 -6.15 -4.03
CA GLU A 13 -12.75 -5.31 -2.86
C GLU A 13 -12.05 -4.03 -3.34
N LYS A 14 -12.66 -2.87 -3.06
CA LYS A 14 -12.13 -1.58 -3.52
C LYS A 14 -10.84 -1.27 -2.78
N ILE A 15 -9.72 -1.51 -3.43
CA ILE A 15 -8.40 -1.12 -2.93
C ILE A 15 -8.30 0.40 -2.96
N GLY A 16 -7.95 1.01 -1.83
CA GLY A 16 -7.71 2.45 -1.74
C GLY A 16 -6.55 2.88 -2.64
N LEU A 17 -6.64 4.09 -3.21
CA LEU A 17 -5.58 4.64 -4.06
C LEU A 17 -4.27 4.91 -3.29
N PHE A 18 -4.34 5.04 -1.97
CA PHE A 18 -3.22 5.38 -1.10
C PHE A 18 -2.98 4.28 -0.06
N CYS A 19 -1.70 4.05 0.25
CA CYS A 19 -1.28 3.15 1.31
C CYS A 19 -1.68 3.71 2.68
N SER A 20 -2.30 2.88 3.52
CA SER A 20 -2.73 3.22 4.88
C SER A 20 -1.59 3.57 5.86
N ILE A 21 -0.34 3.22 5.53
CA ILE A 21 0.83 3.40 6.40
C ILE A 21 1.63 4.64 6.00
N CYS A 22 1.91 4.78 4.71
CA CYS A 22 2.82 5.81 4.20
C CYS A 22 2.12 6.91 3.38
N ASP A 23 0.82 6.77 3.08
CA ASP A 23 0.03 7.69 2.25
C ASP A 23 0.53 7.84 0.80
N TYR A 24 1.40 6.95 0.33
CA TYR A 24 1.83 6.91 -1.07
C TYR A 24 0.85 6.18 -1.96
N ILE A 25 0.85 6.55 -3.25
CA ILE A 25 -0.03 5.96 -4.27
C ILE A 25 0.31 4.48 -4.47
N ILE A 26 -0.73 3.64 -4.47
CA ILE A 26 -0.67 2.24 -4.89
C ILE A 26 -0.61 2.22 -6.41
N SER A 27 0.56 1.94 -6.98
CA SER A 27 0.78 2.05 -8.44
C SER A 27 1.24 0.77 -9.11
N THR A 28 1.83 -0.17 -8.36
CA THR A 28 2.37 -1.41 -8.92
C THR A 28 1.49 -2.62 -8.62
N HIS A 29 1.62 -3.68 -9.43
CA HIS A 29 0.95 -4.96 -9.16
C HIS A 29 1.37 -5.55 -7.79
N SER A 30 2.64 -5.40 -7.42
CA SER A 30 3.15 -5.82 -6.11
C SER A 30 2.47 -5.06 -4.98
N ASP A 31 2.21 -3.76 -5.13
CA ASP A 31 1.47 -2.98 -4.13
C ASP A 31 0.02 -3.47 -4.01
N ILE A 32 -0.64 -3.74 -5.14
CA ILE A 32 -2.01 -4.27 -5.16
C ILE A 32 -2.10 -5.60 -4.40
N GLN A 33 -1.18 -6.54 -4.69
CA GLN A 33 -1.12 -7.81 -3.99
C GLN A 33 -0.79 -7.63 -2.50
N SER A 34 0.13 -6.72 -2.17
CA SER A 34 0.53 -6.47 -0.78
C SER A 34 -0.59 -5.83 0.02
N VAL A 35 -1.35 -4.89 -0.56
CA VAL A 35 -2.52 -4.29 0.09
C VAL A 35 -3.58 -5.36 0.33
N SER A 36 -3.85 -6.22 -0.67
CA SER A 36 -4.81 -7.31 -0.52
C SER A 36 -4.42 -8.32 0.56
N ASN A 37 -3.12 -8.58 0.76
CA ASN A 37 -2.65 -9.62 1.69
C ASN A 37 -2.30 -9.09 3.09
N HIS A 38 -1.82 -7.85 3.18
CA HIS A 38 -1.21 -7.28 4.38
C HIS A 38 -1.76 -5.90 4.77
N GLY A 39 -2.63 -5.32 3.94
CA GLY A 39 -3.28 -4.02 4.20
C GLY A 39 -2.37 -2.80 3.99
N CYS A 40 -1.20 -2.95 3.38
CA CYS A 40 -0.27 -1.86 3.07
C CYS A 40 0.46 -2.09 1.74
N CYS A 41 1.12 -1.06 1.20
CA CYS A 41 1.90 -1.19 -0.03
C CYS A 41 3.10 -2.12 0.15
N HIS A 42 3.67 -2.56 -0.97
CA HIS A 42 4.74 -3.56 -0.97
C HIS A 42 5.97 -3.11 -0.18
N ASP A 43 6.35 -1.85 -0.32
CA ASP A 43 7.50 -1.30 0.40
C ASP A 43 7.27 -1.23 1.92
N CYS A 44 6.05 -0.89 2.36
CA CYS A 44 5.72 -0.87 3.78
C CYS A 44 5.73 -2.30 4.34
N PHE A 45 5.26 -3.27 3.56
CA PHE A 45 5.35 -4.67 3.90
C PHE A 45 6.82 -5.10 4.12
N LEU A 46 7.71 -4.82 3.17
CA LEU A 46 9.13 -5.18 3.29
C LEU A 46 9.82 -4.46 4.46
N THR A 47 9.47 -3.20 4.71
CA THR A 47 10.13 -2.38 5.74
C THR A 47 9.66 -2.75 7.15
N PHE A 48 8.37 -2.99 7.35
CA PHE A 48 7.77 -3.08 8.69
C PHE A 48 7.10 -4.42 8.98
N CYS A 49 6.49 -5.07 7.98
CA CYS A 49 5.70 -6.28 8.20
C CYS A 49 6.56 -7.55 8.09
N GLN A 50 7.45 -7.66 7.10
CA GLN A 50 8.13 -8.91 6.77
C GLN A 50 8.92 -9.48 7.96
N ALA A 51 9.66 -8.63 8.69
CA ALA A 51 10.44 -9.05 9.84
C ALA A 51 9.60 -9.27 11.11
N ARG A 52 8.36 -8.76 11.15
CA ARG A 52 7.47 -8.74 12.32
C ARG A 52 6.09 -9.28 11.98
N GLU A 53 6.03 -10.31 11.14
CA GLU A 53 4.76 -10.75 10.54
C GLU A 53 3.75 -11.19 11.60
N ASN A 54 4.22 -11.82 12.67
CA ASN A 54 3.38 -12.23 13.80
C ASN A 54 2.81 -11.00 14.53
N GLU A 55 3.66 -10.04 14.93
CA GLU A 55 3.22 -8.81 15.60
C GLU A 55 2.29 -7.99 14.70
N TRP A 56 2.54 -7.98 13.39
CA TRP A 56 1.70 -7.28 12.41
C TRP A 56 0.29 -7.87 12.35
N LYS A 57 0.16 -9.20 12.41
CA LYS A 57 -1.11 -9.92 12.49
C LYS A 57 -1.83 -9.65 13.81
N ASP A 58 -1.07 -9.45 14.89
CA ASP A 58 -1.60 -9.04 16.21
C ASP A 58 -1.95 -7.55 16.29
N GLY A 59 -1.75 -6.79 15.20
CA GLY A 59 -2.15 -5.39 15.07
C GLY A 59 -1.06 -4.36 15.34
N TRP A 60 0.19 -4.78 15.56
CA TRP A 60 1.31 -3.86 15.72
C TRP A 60 1.53 -3.02 14.47
N ARG A 61 1.81 -1.72 14.65
CA ARG A 61 2.21 -0.79 13.60
C ARG A 61 3.37 0.09 14.11
N PRO A 62 4.23 0.63 13.22
CA PRO A 62 5.30 1.53 13.62
C PRO A 62 4.77 2.80 14.30
N ASP A 63 5.56 3.37 15.20
CA ASP A 63 5.21 4.62 15.87
C ASP A 63 5.23 5.82 14.89
N PRO A 64 4.55 6.93 15.23
CA PRO A 64 4.47 8.09 14.37
C PRO A 64 5.82 8.68 13.96
N GLU A 65 6.81 8.74 14.86
CA GLU A 65 8.13 9.32 14.58
C GLU A 65 8.88 8.46 13.54
N THR A 66 8.82 7.14 13.68
CA THR A 66 9.37 6.20 12.71
C THR A 66 8.71 6.35 11.34
N LEU A 67 7.39 6.52 11.29
CA LEU A 67 6.66 6.74 10.03
C LEU A 67 7.02 8.07 9.38
N ASP A 68 7.11 9.16 10.14
CA ASP A 68 7.49 10.47 9.61
C ASP A 68 8.89 10.46 9.00
N ARG A 69 9.85 9.83 9.69
CA ARG A 69 11.21 9.65 9.16
C ARG A 69 11.22 8.84 7.87
N TYR A 70 10.46 7.73 7.84
CA TYR A 70 10.33 6.90 6.65
C TYR A 70 9.69 7.66 5.47
N LYS A 71 8.59 8.39 5.72
CA LYS A 71 7.93 9.24 4.72
C LYS A 71 8.89 10.30 4.19
N ALA A 72 9.65 10.97 5.06
CA ALA A 72 10.63 11.97 4.67
C ALA A 72 11.71 11.41 3.74
N GLN A 73 12.21 10.19 3.99
CA GLN A 73 13.19 9.54 3.11
C GLN A 73 12.61 9.20 1.72
N LYS A 74 11.31 8.93 1.64
CA LYS A 74 10.61 8.67 0.37
C LYS A 74 10.25 9.92 -0.42
N ARG A 75 10.49 11.14 0.10
CA ARG A 75 10.20 12.42 -0.58
C ARG A 75 11.20 12.77 -1.70
N ILE A 76 11.57 11.79 -2.53
CA ILE A 76 12.30 12.07 -3.79
C ILE A 76 11.35 12.62 -4.87
N LEU A 77 10.03 12.51 -4.71
CA LEU A 77 9.03 13.11 -5.61
C LEU A 77 8.04 14.02 -4.88
N SER A 78 8.54 14.91 -4.01
CA SER A 78 7.75 16.05 -3.53
C SER A 78 8.34 17.37 -4.05
N ILE A 79 8.37 17.55 -5.37
CA ILE A 79 8.01 18.90 -5.84
C ILE A 79 6.56 19.04 -5.38
N SER A 80 6.31 20.00 -4.50
CA SER A 80 4.97 20.30 -4.02
C SER A 80 4.07 20.38 -5.25
N VAL A 81 2.98 19.61 -5.31
CA VAL A 81 2.02 19.73 -6.42
C VAL A 81 1.56 21.19 -6.56
N LYS A 82 1.57 21.96 -5.46
CA LYS A 82 1.40 23.42 -5.44
C LYS A 82 2.40 24.17 -6.35
N THR A 83 3.67 23.74 -6.37
CA THR A 83 4.71 24.26 -7.25
C THR A 83 4.47 23.89 -8.72
N ILE A 84 3.79 22.77 -9.00
CA ILE A 84 3.48 22.33 -10.38
C ILE A 84 2.21 23.03 -10.91
N LEU A 85 1.25 23.30 -10.04
CA LEU A 85 -0.05 23.89 -10.42
C LEU A 85 -0.11 25.42 -10.33
N GLY A 86 0.97 26.08 -9.90
CA GLY A 86 1.10 27.54 -10.00
C GLY A 86 0.08 28.33 -9.18
N GLU A 87 -0.17 27.91 -7.94
CA GLU A 87 -0.87 28.71 -6.93
C GLU A 87 0.11 29.42 -5.99
#